data_AF-A0AAF0ZJJ3-F1
#
_entry.id   AF-A0AAF0ZJJ3-F1
#
_cell.length_a   1.000
_cell.length_b   1.000
_cell.length_c   1.000
_cell.angle_alpha   90.00
_cell.angle_beta   90.00
_cell.angle_gamma   90.00
#
_symmetry.space_group_name_H-M   'P 1'
#
loop_
_entity.id
_entity.type
_entity.pdbx_description
1 polymer ?
#
loop_
_entity_poly.entity_id
_entity_poly.type
_entity_poly.pdbx_seq_one_letter_code
_entity_poly.pdbx_strand_id
1 'polypeptide(L)'
;CYASRQLKIHEKNYPTHDLELAAVVFPLKIWKNYLYGVHVDVFTDQKSLQYVFNQKDLNLRQRRWLELLNDCDMSVIYHPSKANVVADAISRLSMGSVAHIDDDKKELVQDVHR
;
A
#
# COMPACT_ATOMS: atom_id res chain seq x y z
N CYS A 1 -10.02 12.28 -1.27
CA CYS A 1 -8.54 12.39 -1.26
C CYS A 1 -7.93 11.07 -1.70
N TYR A 2 -6.78 11.13 -2.37
CA TYR A 2 -6.02 9.93 -2.79
C TYR A 2 -4.64 9.97 -2.14
N ALA A 3 -4.10 8.81 -1.77
CA ALA A 3 -2.75 8.67 -1.22
C ALA A 3 -2.06 7.47 -1.84
N SER A 4 -0.80 7.64 -2.24
CA SER A 4 0.02 6.57 -2.80
C SER A 4 1.49 6.81 -2.49
N ARG A 5 2.27 5.74 -2.46
CA ARG A 5 3.73 5.83 -2.34
C ARG A 5 4.40 4.67 -3.05
N GLN A 6 5.66 4.88 -3.42
CA GLN A 6 6.53 3.80 -3.84
C GLN A 6 6.99 2.96 -2.64
N LEU A 7 7.29 1.68 -2.92
CA LEU A 7 7.89 0.77 -1.96
C LEU A 7 9.34 1.21 -1.67
N LYS A 8 9.71 1.22 -0.40
CA LYS A 8 11.11 1.44 0.00
C LYS A 8 11.95 0.23 -0.41
N ILE A 9 13.26 0.43 -0.56
CA ILE A 9 14.20 -0.61 -1.00
C ILE A 9 14.08 -1.89 -0.15
N HIS A 10 13.94 -1.75 1.17
CA HIS A 10 13.78 -2.90 2.06
C HIS A 10 12.38 -3.54 2.02
N GLU A 11 11.34 -2.77 1.65
CA GLU A 11 9.97 -3.29 1.50
C GLU A 11 9.83 -4.13 0.23
N LYS A 12 10.66 -3.90 -0.80
CA LYS A 12 10.68 -4.73 -2.01
C LYS A 12 10.94 -6.21 -1.74
N ASN A 13 11.60 -6.53 -0.62
CA ASN A 13 11.87 -7.90 -0.19
C ASN A 13 10.72 -8.53 0.61
N TYR A 14 9.62 -7.82 0.81
CA TYR A 14 8.50 -8.33 1.58
C TYR A 14 7.67 -9.29 0.73
N PRO A 15 7.11 -10.34 1.35
CA PRO A 15 6.16 -11.20 0.65
C PRO A 15 4.91 -10.40 0.28
N THR A 16 4.20 -10.84 -0.76
CA THR A 16 3.03 -10.11 -1.30
C THR A 16 1.99 -9.77 -0.23
N HIS A 17 1.71 -10.67 0.70
CA HIS A 17 0.75 -10.39 1.79
C HIS A 17 1.18 -9.23 2.69
N ASP A 18 2.47 -9.08 2.97
CA ASP A 18 3.01 -7.98 3.77
C ASP A 18 2.99 -6.66 2.98
N LEU A 19 3.18 -6.72 1.66
CA LEU A 19 3.08 -5.55 0.78
C LEU A 19 1.67 -4.99 0.75
N GLU A 20 0.68 -5.86 0.63
CA GLU A 20 -0.74 -5.49 0.62
C GLU A 20 -1.18 -4.94 1.97
N LEU A 21 -0.73 -5.57 3.07
CA LEU A 21 -0.96 -5.03 4.41
C LEU A 21 -0.29 -3.66 4.59
N ALA A 22 0.93 -3.46 4.07
CA ALA A 22 1.61 -2.17 4.09
C ALA A 22 0.85 -1.09 3.29
N ALA A 23 0.19 -1.48 2.20
CA ALA A 23 -0.63 -0.60 1.37
C ALA A 23 -1.87 -0.10 2.13
N VAL A 24 -2.42 -0.89 3.06
CA VAL A 24 -3.51 -0.46 3.96
C VAL A 24 -2.99 0.38 5.13
N VAL A 25 -1.88 -0.04 5.76
CA VAL A 25 -1.30 0.65 6.92
C VAL A 25 -0.82 2.07 6.57
N PHE A 26 -0.35 2.28 5.34
CA PHE A 26 0.17 3.58 4.90
C PHE A 26 -0.87 4.72 4.94
N PRO A 27 -2.02 4.65 4.24
CA PRO A 27 -3.03 5.71 4.29
C PRO A 27 -3.61 5.88 5.69
N LEU A 28 -3.75 4.81 6.48
CA LEU A 28 -4.22 4.89 7.86
C LEU A 28 -3.28 5.69 8.76
N LYS A 29 -1.97 5.59 8.55
CA LYS A 29 -1.00 6.44 9.27
C LYS A 29 -1.13 7.92 8.90
N ILE A 30 -1.36 8.22 7.63
CA ILE A 30 -1.52 9.61 7.16
C ILE A 30 -2.82 10.20 7.72
N TRP A 31 -3.89 9.42 7.70
CA TRP A 31 -5.22 9.87 8.06
C TRP A 31 -5.63 9.54 9.51
N LYS A 32 -4.70 9.08 10.36
CA LYS A 32 -4.99 8.68 11.74
C LYS A 32 -5.81 9.71 12.51
N ASN A 33 -5.48 11.00 12.35
CA ASN A 33 -6.17 12.09 13.04
C ASN A 33 -7.61 12.32 12.54
N TYR A 34 -7.93 11.90 11.31
CA TYR A 34 -9.26 12.03 10.71
C TYR A 34 -10.13 10.81 10.94
N LEU A 35 -9.51 9.63 11.10
CA LEU A 35 -10.22 8.35 11.28
C LEU A 35 -10.53 8.04 12.74
N TYR A 36 -10.03 8.86 13.67
CA TYR A 36 -10.25 8.64 15.10
C TYR A 36 -11.74 8.79 15.47
N GLY A 37 -12.33 7.73 16.02
CA GLY A 37 -13.74 7.71 16.44
C GLY A 37 -14.75 7.53 15.30
N VAL A 38 -14.30 7.16 14.09
CA VAL A 38 -15.16 6.90 12.93
C VAL A 38 -14.96 5.45 12.48
N HIS A 39 -16.06 4.78 12.14
CA HIS A 39 -16.00 3.44 11.55
C HIS A 39 -15.51 3.53 10.09
N VAL A 40 -14.50 2.74 9.73
CA VAL A 40 -13.86 2.77 8.41
C VAL A 40 -13.98 1.43 7.70
N ASP A 41 -14.60 1.44 6.52
CA ASP A 41 -14.60 0.28 5.63
C ASP A 41 -13.39 0.31 4.69
N VAL A 42 -12.52 -0.68 4.82
CA VAL A 42 -11.34 -0.86 3.98
C VAL A 42 -11.65 -1.89 2.90
N PHE A 43 -11.70 -1.44 1.64
CA PHE A 43 -11.87 -2.31 0.49
C PHE A 43 -10.52 -2.78 -0.05
N THR A 44 -10.34 -4.09 -0.19
CA THR A 44 -9.12 -4.71 -0.71
C THR A 44 -9.47 -5.82 -1.71
N ASP A 45 -8.68 -5.94 -2.77
CA ASP A 45 -8.81 -7.04 -3.74
C ASP A 45 -7.97 -8.27 -3.37
N GLN A 46 -7.38 -8.29 -2.17
CA GLN A 46 -6.68 -9.44 -1.64
C GLN A 46 -7.52 -10.17 -0.57
N LYS A 47 -8.03 -11.34 -0.91
CA LYS A 47 -8.85 -12.16 0.01
C LYS A 47 -8.14 -12.55 1.29
N SER A 48 -6.81 -12.78 1.25
CA SER A 48 -6.05 -13.15 2.45
C SER A 48 -6.06 -12.08 3.52
N LEU A 49 -6.23 -10.81 3.15
CA LEU A 49 -6.22 -9.70 4.09
C LEU A 49 -7.42 -9.71 5.05
N GLN A 50 -8.52 -10.35 4.66
CA GLN A 50 -9.69 -10.53 5.53
C GLN A 50 -9.37 -11.33 6.79
N TYR A 51 -8.39 -12.22 6.71
CA TYR A 51 -8.04 -13.13 7.81
C TYR A 51 -6.89 -12.60 8.67
N VAL A 52 -6.33 -11.42 8.36
CA VAL A 52 -5.16 -10.86 9.07
C VAL A 52 -5.45 -10.65 10.56
N PHE A 53 -6.69 -10.31 10.93
CA PHE A 53 -7.10 -10.17 12.33
C PHE A 53 -7.25 -11.51 13.07
N ASN A 54 -7.48 -12.61 12.36
CA ASN A 54 -7.75 -13.94 12.94
C ASN A 54 -6.52 -14.86 12.91
N GLN A 55 -5.42 -14.43 12.31
CA GLN A 55 -4.23 -15.25 12.14
C GLN A 55 -3.47 -15.40 13.47
N LYS A 56 -3.24 -16.65 13.90
CA LYS A 56 -2.57 -16.95 15.19
C LYS A 56 -1.07 -16.64 15.16
N ASP A 57 -0.40 -16.98 14.06
CA ASP A 57 1.03 -16.79 13.91
C ASP A 57 1.32 -15.56 13.04
N LEU A 58 1.65 -14.48 13.72
CA LEU A 58 1.98 -13.19 13.13
C LEU A 58 3.45 -12.85 13.41
N ASN A 59 4.13 -12.35 12.38
CA ASN A 59 5.47 -11.81 12.55
C ASN A 59 5.43 -10.53 13.41
N LEU A 60 6.52 -10.18 14.10
CA LEU A 60 6.66 -8.96 14.92
C LEU A 60 6.23 -7.69 14.16
N ARG A 61 6.50 -7.62 12.85
CA ARG A 61 6.05 -6.51 12.00
C ARG A 61 4.54 -6.46 11.85
N GLN A 62 3.93 -7.59 11.54
CA GLN A 62 2.47 -7.71 11.35
C GLN A 62 1.76 -7.39 12.67
N ARG A 63 2.29 -7.83 13.81
CA ARG A 63 1.77 -7.48 15.14
C ARG A 63 1.72 -5.97 15.38
N ARG A 64 2.83 -5.26 15.12
CA ARG A 64 2.88 -3.78 15.25
C ARG A 64 1.90 -3.07 14.33
N TRP A 65 1.65 -3.62 13.15
CA TRP A 65 0.66 -3.07 12.23
C TRP A 65 -0.76 -3.36 12.68
N LEU A 66 -1.02 -4.56 13.21
CA LEU A 66 -2.31 -4.94 13.78
C LEU A 66 -2.67 -4.11 15.01
N GLU A 67 -1.72 -3.78 15.88
CA GLU A 67 -1.94 -2.84 16.98
C GLU A 67 -2.48 -1.50 16.46
N LEU A 68 -1.88 -0.97 15.38
CA LEU A 68 -2.34 0.27 14.75
C LEU A 68 -3.71 0.14 14.09
N LEU A 69 -4.02 -1.02 13.50
CA LEU A 69 -5.31 -1.29 12.90
C LEU A 69 -6.41 -1.45 13.96
N ASN A 70 -6.10 -2.09 15.07
CA ASN A 70 -7.03 -2.35 16.17
C ASN A 70 -7.40 -1.07 16.95
N ASP A 71 -6.52 -0.06 16.94
CA ASP A 71 -6.84 1.28 17.46
C ASP A 71 -7.95 1.99 16.65
N CYS A 72 -8.21 1.54 15.42
CA CYS A 72 -9.23 2.10 14.55
C CYS A 72 -10.43 1.15 14.49
N ASP A 73 -11.64 1.69 14.60
CA ASP A 73 -12.85 0.90 14.35
C ASP A 73 -12.99 0.70 12.83
N MET A 74 -12.62 -0.48 12.34
CA MET A 74 -12.58 -0.75 10.89
C MET A 74 -12.99 -2.16 10.50
N SER A 75 -13.56 -2.27 9.30
CA SER A 75 -13.92 -3.53 8.67
C SER A 75 -13.11 -3.73 7.38
N VAL A 76 -12.58 -4.94 7.15
CA VAL A 76 -11.85 -5.27 5.91
C VAL A 76 -12.76 -6.08 4.99
N ILE A 77 -13.18 -5.47 3.89
CA ILE A 77 -14.14 -6.01 2.93
C ILE A 77 -13.41 -6.37 1.64
N TYR A 78 -13.62 -7.60 1.16
CA TYR A 78 -13.07 -8.01 -0.12
C TYR A 78 -13.86 -7.37 -1.26
N HIS A 79 -13.14 -6.72 -2.18
CA HIS A 79 -13.69 -6.08 -3.35
C HIS A 79 -12.95 -6.59 -4.60
N PRO A 80 -13.63 -7.23 -5.57
CA PRO A 80 -12.96 -7.81 -6.73
C PRO A 80 -12.11 -6.79 -7.50
N SER A 81 -10.93 -7.19 -7.99
CA SER A 81 -9.96 -6.29 -8.65
C SER A 81 -10.56 -5.48 -9.81
N LYS A 82 -11.56 -6.01 -10.53
CA LYS A 82 -12.27 -5.29 -11.61
C LYS A 82 -13.00 -4.04 -11.15
N ALA A 83 -13.30 -3.94 -9.85
CA ALA A 83 -13.96 -2.79 -9.25
C ALA A 83 -12.99 -1.93 -8.41
N ASN A 84 -11.76 -2.43 -8.16
CA ASN A 84 -10.69 -1.69 -7.50
C ASN A 84 -9.83 -0.84 -8.48
N VAL A 85 -10.43 -0.39 -9.59
CA VAL A 85 -9.71 0.21 -10.74
C VAL A 85 -8.92 1.48 -10.35
N VAL A 86 -9.48 2.30 -9.45
CA VAL A 86 -8.84 3.56 -9.04
C VAL A 86 -7.57 3.30 -8.23
N ALA A 87 -7.65 2.45 -7.21
CA ALA A 87 -6.48 2.10 -6.41
C ALA A 87 -5.43 1.37 -7.25
N ASP A 88 -5.87 0.52 -8.17
CA ASP A 88 -5.02 -0.23 -9.08
C ASP A 88 -4.29 0.67 -10.09
N ALA A 89 -4.98 1.66 -10.67
CA ALA A 89 -4.35 2.64 -11.53
C ALA A 89 -3.26 3.42 -10.77
N ILE A 90 -3.57 3.89 -9.56
CA ILE A 90 -2.65 4.68 -8.75
C ILE A 90 -1.45 3.85 -8.28
N SER A 91 -1.62 2.58 -7.92
CA SER A 91 -0.52 1.70 -7.49
C SER A 91 0.44 1.40 -8.63
N ARG A 92 -0.06 1.19 -9.85
CA ARG A 92 0.73 0.89 -11.05
C ARG A 92 1.43 2.11 -11.64
N LEU A 93 0.83 3.30 -11.56
CA LEU A 93 1.43 4.54 -12.09
C LEU A 93 2.76 4.89 -11.41
N SER A 94 2.95 4.51 -10.14
CA SER A 94 4.23 4.74 -9.46
C SER A 94 5.40 3.93 -10.07
N MET A 95 5.12 2.85 -10.80
CA MET A 95 6.15 2.07 -11.52
C MET A 95 6.54 2.68 -12.87
N GLY A 96 5.72 3.58 -13.44
CA GLY A 96 6.01 4.29 -14.70
C GLY A 96 6.80 5.59 -14.51
N SER A 97 7.07 5.99 -13.26
CA SER A 97 7.92 7.14 -13.00
C SER A 97 9.39 6.75 -13.23
N VAL A 98 9.99 7.40 -14.22
CA VAL A 98 11.40 7.31 -14.64
C VAL A 98 12.39 7.74 -13.52
N ALA A 99 11.92 7.95 -12.30
CA ALA A 99 12.72 8.30 -11.12
C ALA A 99 13.72 7.20 -10.68
N HIS A 100 13.71 6.03 -11.32
CA HIS A 100 14.69 4.96 -11.14
C HIS A 100 15.66 4.80 -12.34
N ILE A 101 15.88 5.84 -13.14
CA ILE A 101 17.13 5.90 -13.90
C ILE A 101 18.26 6.10 -12.88
N ASP A 102 19.07 5.06 -12.66
CA ASP A 102 20.40 5.22 -12.08
C ASP A 102 21.08 6.42 -12.75
N ASP A 103 21.65 7.33 -11.96
CA ASP A 103 22.19 8.63 -12.40
C ASP A 103 23.21 8.52 -13.54
N ASP A 104 23.70 7.32 -13.87
CA ASP A 104 24.65 7.03 -14.95
C ASP A 104 24.07 6.97 -16.37
N LYS A 105 22.76 7.18 -16.59
CA LYS A 105 22.17 7.19 -17.95
C LYS A 105 21.53 8.51 -18.40
N LYS A 106 21.79 9.62 -17.69
CA LYS A 106 21.25 10.94 -18.08
C LYS A 106 21.81 11.50 -19.39
N GLU A 107 22.90 10.97 -19.95
CA GLU A 107 23.50 11.53 -21.17
C GLU A 107 22.83 11.12 -22.49
N LEU A 108 21.94 10.12 -22.54
CA LEU A 108 21.36 9.67 -23.82
C LEU A 108 20.00 10.31 -24.18
N VAL A 109 19.45 11.17 -23.31
CA VAL A 109 18.11 11.78 -23.55
C VAL A 109 18.19 13.20 -24.10
N GLN A 110 19.38 13.81 -24.17
CA GLN A 110 19.54 15.17 -24.73
C GLN A 110 19.71 15.20 -26.26
N ASP A 111 19.99 14.07 -26.92
CA ASP A 111 20.25 14.04 -28.37
C ASP A 111 19.01 13.83 -29.26
N VAL A 112 17.80 13.69 -28.68
CA VAL A 112 16.56 13.53 -29.47
C VAL A 112 15.87 14.88 -29.77
N HIS A 113 16.40 15.99 -29.26
CA HIS A 113 15.82 17.33 -29.46
C HIS A 113 16.75 18.31 -30.21
N ARG A 114 17.64 17.81 -31.08
CA ARG A 114 18.36 18.67 -32.02
C ARG A 114 18.00 18.37 -33.47
#